data_AF-W1YJP3-F1
#
_entry.id   AF-W1YJP3-F1
#
_cell.length_a   1.000
_cell.length_b   1.000
_cell.length_c   1.000
_cell.angle_alpha   90.00
_cell.angle_beta   90.00
_cell.angle_gamma   90.00
#
_symmetry.space_group_name_H-M   'P 1'
#
loop_
_entity.id
_entity.type
_entity.pdbx_description
1 polymer ?
#
loop_
_entity_poly.entity_id
_entity_poly.type
_entity_poly.pdbx_seq_one_letter_code
_entity_poly.pdbx_strand_id
1 'polypeptide(L)' 'YAVHSFSLSYKPVSVKGFEASVTLDNAFNKLAMNGKGVPLSGRTVSLYTRYQW' A
#
# COMPACT_ATOMS: atom_id res chain seq x y z
N TYR A 1 -13.22 -11.56 8.92
CA TYR A 1 -13.51 -10.47 7.96
C TYR A 1 -12.54 -10.59 6.80
N ALA A 2 -12.85 -9.97 5.65
CA ALA A 2 -11.92 -9.85 4.53
C ALA A 2 -11.46 -8.38 4.42
N VAL A 3 -10.16 -8.17 4.26
CA VAL A 3 -9.52 -6.87 4.00
C VAL A 3 -8.76 -7.02 2.69
N HIS A 4 -8.94 -6.08 1.77
CA HIS A 4 -8.33 -6.10 0.46
C HIS A 4 -7.33 -4.96 0.32
N SER A 5 -6.16 -5.27 -0.24
CA SER A 5 -5.14 -4.29 -0.59
C SER A 5 -4.86 -4.34 -2.09
N PHE A 6 -4.63 -3.17 -2.68
CA PHE A 6 -4.23 -3.03 -4.08
C PHE A 6 -2.89 -2.32 -4.13
N SER A 7 -1.99 -2.75 -5.01
CA SER A 7 -0.71 -2.08 -5.22
C SER A 7 -0.46 -1.87 -6.71
N LEU A 8 0.17 -0.74 -7.02
CA LEU A 8 0.69 -0.40 -8.33
C LEU A 8 2.17 -0.06 -8.17
N SER A 9 3.03 -0.72 -8.93
CA SER A 9 4.45 -0.43 -9.01
C SER A 9 4.82 0.00 -10.42
N TYR A 10 5.62 1.06 -10.51
CA TYR A 10 6.08 1.65 -11.75
C TYR A 10 7.61 1.77 -11.74
N LYS A 11 8.23 1.21 -12.78
CA LYS A 11 9.67 1.30 -13.04
C LYS A 11 9.88 1.84 -14.46
N PRO A 12 10.07 3.16 -14.64
CA PRO A 12 10.28 3.74 -15.96
C PRO A 12 11.60 3.28 -16.55
N VAL A 13 11.57 2.91 -17.83
CA VAL A 13 12.80 2.60 -18.60
C VAL A 13 13.62 3.86 -18.87
N SER A 14 12.96 5.02 -18.96
CA SER A 14 13.60 6.32 -19.23
C SER A 14 14.44 6.86 -18.07
N VAL A 15 14.15 6.45 -16.83
CA VAL A 15 14.86 6.90 -15.63
C VAL A 15 15.42 5.68 -14.91
N LYS A 16 16.60 5.23 -15.35
CA LYS A 16 17.29 4.08 -14.76
C LYS A 16 17.54 4.33 -13.27
N GLY A 17 17.19 3.37 -12.43
CA GLY A 17 17.33 3.47 -10.98
C GLY A 17 16.15 4.12 -10.25
N PHE A 18 15.12 4.62 -10.96
CA PHE A 18 13.90 5.11 -10.35
C PHE A 18 12.85 4.02 -10.19
N GLU A 19 12.22 3.96 -9.03
CA GLU A 19 11.07 3.11 -8.74
C GLU A 19 10.02 3.92 -7.98
N ALA A 20 8.76 3.77 -8.35
CA ALA A 20 7.63 4.31 -7.61
C ALA A 20 6.62 3.20 -7.35
N SER A 21 5.99 3.20 -6.18
CA SER A 21 4.87 2.33 -5.90
C SER A 21 3.85 3.02 -5.02
N VAL A 22 2.58 2.75 -5.28
CA VAL A 22 1.46 3.15 -4.44
C VAL A 22 0.72 1.91 -3.98
N THR A 23 0.37 1.88 -2.70
CA THR A 23 -0.43 0.82 -2.09
C THR A 23 -1.66 1.43 -1.44
N LEU A 24 -2.82 0.89 -1.76
CA LEU A 24 -4.09 1.18 -1.10
C LEU A 24 -4.42 -0.01 -0.19
N ASP A 25 -4.22 0.18 1.10
CA ASP A 25 -4.54 -0.81 2.13
C ASP A 25 -5.95 -0.60 2.66
N ASN A 26 -6.62 -1.72 2.96
CA ASN A 26 -8.02 -1.73 3.40
C ASN A 26 -8.92 -0.91 2.44
N ALA A 27 -8.90 -1.28 1.17
CA ALA A 27 -9.54 -0.55 0.09
C ALA A 27 -11.03 -0.29 0.29
N PHE A 28 -11.74 -1.18 1.00
CA PHE A 28 -13.17 -1.03 1.30
C PHE A 28 -13.44 -0.39 2.68
N ASN A 29 -12.42 0.13 3.36
CA ASN A 29 -12.50 0.73 4.69
C ASN A 29 -13.24 -0.16 5.71
N LYS A 30 -12.92 -1.46 5.72
CA LYS A 30 -13.57 -2.44 6.58
C LYS A 30 -13.14 -2.23 8.03
N LEU A 31 -14.12 -2.07 8.91
CA LEU A 31 -13.92 -2.12 10.36
C LEU A 31 -13.70 -3.57 10.80
N ALA A 32 -12.58 -3.81 11.46
CA ALA A 32 -12.11 -5.13 11.83
C ALA A 32 -11.18 -5.05 13.04
N MET A 33 -11.07 -6.15 13.80
CA MET A 33 -10.18 -6.28 14.95
C MET A 33 -9.21 -7.44 14.73
N ASN A 34 -7.98 -7.34 15.23
CA ASN A 34 -7.06 -8.46 15.25
C ASN A 34 -7.46 -9.48 16.34
N GLY A 35 -6.77 -10.63 16.40
CA GLY A 35 -7.06 -11.69 17.39
C GLY A 35 -6.83 -11.28 18.86
N LYS A 36 -6.30 -10.09 19.13
CA LYS A 36 -6.09 -9.52 20.47
C LYS A 36 -7.10 -8.42 20.80
N GLY A 37 -8.10 -8.20 19.95
CA GLY A 37 -9.14 -7.17 20.13
C GLY A 37 -8.70 -5.75 19.74
N VAL A 38 -7.51 -5.57 19.14
CA VAL A 38 -7.05 -4.25 18.68
C VAL A 38 -7.66 -3.96 17.30
N PRO A 39 -8.25 -2.77 17.07
CA PRO A 39 -8.79 -2.41 15.77
C PRO A 39 -7.68 -2.37 14.71
N LEU A 40 -7.95 -2.93 13.54
CA LEU A 40 -7.09 -2.77 12.37
C LEU A 40 -7.18 -1.33 11.85
N SER A 41 -6.10 -0.85 11.23
CA SER A 41 -6.14 0.43 10.53
C SER A 41 -7.25 0.47 9.47
N GLY A 42 -7.88 1.65 9.37
CA GLY A 42 -8.81 1.95 8.30
C GLY A 42 -8.12 2.01 6.93
N ARG A 43 -8.83 2.56 5.94
CA ARG A 43 -8.27 2.78 4.60
C ARG A 43 -7.01 3.64 4.68
N THR A 44 -5.90 3.13 4.15
CA THR A 44 -4.61 3.84 4.16
C THR A 44 -4.02 3.84 2.75
N VAL A 45 -3.38 4.95 2.37
CA VAL A 45 -2.64 5.08 1.11
C VAL A 45 -1.17 5.29 1.44
N SER A 46 -0.32 4.43 0.90
CA SER A 46 1.12 4.50 1.06
C SER A 46 1.76 4.81 -0.29
N LEU A 47 2.57 5.87 -0.35
CA LEU A 47 3.37 6.21 -1.52
C LEU A 47 4.84 5.93 -1.19
N TYR A 48 5.52 5.20 -2.06
CA TYR A 48 6.93 4.92 -1.97
C TYR A 48 7.62 5.33 -3.26
N THR A 49 8.68 6.09 -3.15
CA THR A 49 9.56 6.46 -4.27
C THR A 49 10.99 6.17 -3.87
N ARG A 50 11.75 5.62 -4.81
CA ARG A 50 13.16 5.28 -4.64
C ARG A 50 13.93 5.70 -5.87
N TYR A 51 15.12 6.23 -5.64
CA TYR A 51 16.08 6.50 -6.68
C TYR A 51 17.45 5.96 -6.26
N GLN A 52 18.13 5.24 -7.15
CA GLN A 52 19.47 4.72 -6.94
C GLN A 52 20.37 5.18 -8.09
N TRP A 53 21.45 5.89 -7.74
CA TRP A 53 22.47 6.41 -8.67
C TRP A 53 23.66 5.46 -8.80
#